data_AF-A0A970BCT1-F1
#
_entry.id   AF-A0A970BCT1-F1
#
_cell.length_a   1.000
_cell.length_b   1.000
_cell.length_c   1.000
_cell.angle_alpha   90.00
_cell.angle_beta   90.00
_cell.angle_gamma   90.00
#
_symmetry.space_group_name_H-M   'P 1'
#
loop_
_entity.id
_entity.type
_entity.pdbx_description
1 polymer ?
#
loop_
_entity_poly.entity_id
_entity_poly.type
_entity_poly.pdbx_seq_one_letter_code
_entity_poly.pdbx_strand_id
1 'polypeptide(L)'
;PCPLLGDHLSGGNVLTENLEDILYKSELFTKLTDRNNLKGKCGECKYKFTCGGCRVMAYYLTGDVFAEDPTCFIDELSESELESFEKQTKTNFRKYYLLSKVGGF
;
A
#
# COMPACT_ATOMS: atom_id res chain seq x y z
N PRO A 1 2.22 2.85 7.71
CA PRO A 1 3.33 1.84 7.78
C PRO A 1 2.84 0.55 8.41
N CYS A 2 3.48 -0.58 8.11
CA CYS A 2 3.19 -1.86 8.75
C CYS A 2 4.01 -1.99 10.06
N PRO A 3 3.44 -2.47 11.18
CA PRO A 3 4.19 -2.70 12.41
C PRO A 3 5.32 -3.72 12.24
N LEU A 4 5.23 -4.60 11.24
CA LEU A 4 6.27 -5.61 10.96
C LEU A 4 7.56 -5.03 10.35
N LEU A 5 7.59 -3.74 9.99
CA LEU A 5 8.84 -3.06 9.63
C LEU A 5 9.74 -2.81 10.86
N GLY A 6 9.18 -2.90 12.08
CA GLY A 6 9.91 -2.74 13.33
C GLY A 6 10.74 -1.46 13.39
N ASP A 7 11.93 -1.56 13.99
CA ASP A 7 12.87 -0.44 14.15
C ASP A 7 13.75 -0.19 12.91
N HIS A 8 13.56 -0.95 11.83
CA HIS A 8 14.39 -0.82 10.64
C HIS A 8 14.11 0.45 9.83
N LEU A 9 12.89 1.00 9.96
CA LEU A 9 12.46 2.23 9.30
C LEU A 9 11.71 3.09 10.30
N SER A 10 12.22 4.31 10.53
CA SER A 10 11.56 5.29 11.41
C SER A 10 10.94 6.42 10.60
N GLY A 11 9.71 6.78 10.95
CA GLY A 11 9.04 7.99 10.47
C GLY A 11 9.07 9.15 11.47
N GLY A 12 9.64 8.97 12.66
CA GLY A 12 9.67 9.97 13.74
C GLY A 12 9.38 9.36 15.12
N ASN A 13 9.40 10.21 16.15
CA ASN A 13 9.19 9.79 17.55
C ASN A 13 8.11 10.63 18.24
N VAL A 14 7.02 9.98 18.66
CA VAL A 14 5.85 10.62 19.29
C VAL A 14 6.13 11.25 20.66
N LEU A 15 7.25 10.92 21.30
CA LEU A 15 7.68 11.55 22.55
C LEU A 15 8.34 12.93 22.31
N THR A 16 8.80 13.19 21.09
CA THR A 16 9.53 14.41 20.72
C THR A 16 8.81 15.25 19.67
N GLU A 17 7.89 14.66 18.90
CA GLU A 17 7.20 15.28 17.76
C GLU A 17 5.69 15.00 17.82
N ASN A 18 4.87 15.89 17.25
CA ASN A 18 3.43 15.64 17.15
C ASN A 18 3.16 14.47 16.20
N LEU A 19 2.20 13.61 16.56
CA LEU A 19 1.79 12.49 15.73
C LEU A 19 1.32 12.93 14.34
N GLU A 20 0.63 14.07 14.23
CA GLU A 20 0.18 14.62 12.95
C GLU A 20 1.37 14.97 12.04
N ASP A 21 2.40 15.63 12.58
CA ASP A 21 3.60 15.98 11.84
C ASP A 21 4.35 14.74 11.36
N ILE A 22 4.48 13.74 12.24
CA ILE A 22 5.04 12.44 11.87
C ILE A 22 4.25 11.85 10.70
N LEU A 23 2.93 11.70 10.80
CA LEU A 23 2.11 11.00 9.80
C LEU A 23 2.04 11.71 8.45
N TYR A 24 1.97 13.04 8.44
CA TYR A 24 1.69 13.80 7.22
C TYR A 24 2.90 14.54 6.65
N LYS A 25 3.96 14.76 7.44
CA LYS A 25 5.14 15.54 7.03
C LYS A 25 6.44 14.74 7.05
N SER A 26 6.49 13.58 7.71
CA SER A 26 7.71 12.76 7.67
C SER A 26 7.96 12.23 6.26
N GLU A 27 9.23 12.24 5.86
CA GLU A 27 9.64 11.77 4.54
C GLU A 27 9.19 10.33 4.28
N LEU A 28 9.30 9.45 5.28
CA LEU A 28 8.93 8.05 5.15
C LEU A 28 7.43 7.87 4.85
N PHE A 29 6.55 8.47 5.64
CA PHE A 29 5.11 8.27 5.46
C PHE A 29 4.57 9.00 4.24
N THR A 30 5.07 10.21 3.95
CA THR A 30 4.71 10.91 2.73
C THR A 30 5.12 10.11 1.49
N LYS A 31 6.34 9.55 1.45
CA LYS A 31 6.77 8.71 0.32
C LYS A 31 6.02 7.37 0.23
N LEU A 32 5.74 6.71 1.35
CA LEU A 32 5.03 5.41 1.35
C LEU A 32 3.56 5.53 0.94
N THR A 33 2.92 6.66 1.24
CA THR A 33 1.53 6.92 0.85
C THR A 33 1.42 7.30 -0.62
N ASP A 34 2.43 7.98 -1.19
CA ASP A 34 2.51 8.24 -2.62
C ASP A 34 3.00 7.01 -3.40
N ARG A 35 2.05 6.32 -4.03
CA ARG A 35 2.30 5.10 -4.82
C ARG A 35 3.14 5.33 -6.07
N ASN A 36 3.40 6.57 -6.47
CA ASN A 36 4.31 6.85 -7.59
C ASN A 36 5.78 6.63 -7.22
N ASN A 37 6.10 6.53 -5.94
CA ASN A 37 7.46 6.19 -5.49
C ASN A 37 7.79 4.69 -5.61
N LEU A 38 6.79 3.84 -5.91
CA LEU A 38 7.03 2.41 -6.10
C LEU A 38 7.88 2.15 -7.34
N LYS A 39 8.77 1.17 -7.24
CA LYS A 39 9.72 0.76 -8.29
C LYS A 39 9.39 -0.63 -8.82
N GLY A 40 10.11 -1.03 -9.88
CA GLY A 40 9.99 -2.36 -10.48
C GLY A 40 8.57 -2.67 -10.93
N LYS A 41 8.19 -3.95 -10.85
CA LYS A 41 6.86 -4.42 -11.24
C LYS A 41 5.74 -3.63 -10.58
N CYS A 42 5.86 -3.30 -9.30
CA CYS A 42 4.83 -2.56 -8.57
C CYS A 42 4.66 -1.11 -9.04
N GLY A 43 5.74 -0.46 -9.51
CA GLY A 43 5.71 0.92 -10.01
C GLY A 43 4.95 1.08 -11.34
N GLU A 44 5.05 0.07 -12.21
CA GLU A 44 4.43 0.05 -13.53
C GLU A 44 3.11 -0.73 -13.57
N CYS A 45 2.74 -1.42 -12.48
CA CYS A 45 1.55 -2.26 -12.42
C CYS A 45 0.25 -1.45 -12.59
N LYS A 46 -0.67 -1.95 -13.43
CA LYS A 46 -2.02 -1.36 -13.59
C LYS A 46 -2.83 -1.31 -12.29
N TYR A 47 -2.46 -2.12 -11.30
CA TYR A 47 -3.12 -2.21 -10.00
C TYR A 47 -2.43 -1.39 -8.90
N LYS A 48 -1.38 -0.59 -9.18
CA LYS A 48 -0.54 0.06 -8.15
C LYS A 48 -1.24 1.00 -7.16
N PHE A 49 -2.47 1.42 -7.44
CA PHE A 49 -3.26 2.28 -6.55
C PHE A 49 -4.30 1.51 -5.74
N THR A 50 -4.65 0.27 -6.14
CA THR A 50 -5.57 -0.61 -5.41
C THR A 50 -4.82 -1.68 -4.64
N CYS A 51 -3.82 -2.27 -5.28
CA CYS A 51 -2.75 -3.05 -4.69
C CYS A 51 -1.48 -2.20 -4.63
N GLY A 52 -0.46 -2.68 -3.92
CA GLY A 52 0.87 -2.10 -3.99
C GLY A 52 1.91 -3.04 -3.45
N GLY A 53 1.58 -4.33 -3.25
CA GLY A 53 2.40 -5.33 -2.59
C GLY A 53 2.68 -5.09 -1.11
N CYS A 54 3.18 -6.12 -0.44
CA CYS A 54 3.70 -6.07 0.91
C CYS A 54 5.02 -5.30 0.96
N ARG A 55 5.00 -4.14 1.62
CA ARG A 55 6.19 -3.28 1.77
C ARG A 55 7.23 -3.89 2.73
N VAL A 56 6.78 -4.72 3.66
CA VAL A 56 7.64 -5.47 4.58
C VAL A 56 8.48 -6.48 3.81
N MET A 57 7.85 -7.28 2.93
CA MET A 57 8.57 -8.28 2.13
C MET A 57 9.54 -7.63 1.15
N ALA A 58 9.13 -6.53 0.49
CA ALA A 58 10.01 -5.74 -0.35
C ALA A 58 11.26 -5.28 0.43
N TYR A 59 11.08 -4.68 1.60
CA TYR A 59 12.20 -4.23 2.43
C TYR A 59 13.07 -5.38 2.96
N TYR A 60 12.48 -6.44 3.48
CA TYR A 60 13.23 -7.54 4.11
C TYR A 60 14.11 -8.29 3.10
N LEU A 61 13.65 -8.44 1.86
CA LEU A 61 14.38 -9.18 0.83
C LEU A 61 15.30 -8.30 -0.03
N THR A 62 15.04 -7.01 -0.15
CA THR A 62 15.82 -6.11 -1.04
C THR A 62 16.55 -4.98 -0.32
N GLY A 63 16.19 -4.68 0.93
CA GLY A 63 16.61 -3.48 1.65
C GLY A 63 15.91 -2.20 1.19
N ASP A 64 15.05 -2.24 0.17
CA ASP A 64 14.30 -1.09 -0.35
C ASP A 64 12.80 -1.29 -0.16
N VAL A 65 12.18 -0.45 0.68
CA VAL A 65 10.74 -0.49 0.96
C VAL A 65 9.87 -0.09 -0.25
N PHE A 66 10.48 0.55 -1.25
CA PHE A 66 9.83 0.96 -2.48
C PHE A 66 10.02 -0.05 -3.62
N ALA A 67 10.79 -1.12 -3.41
CA ALA A 67 10.94 -2.18 -4.38
C ALA A 67 9.62 -2.94 -4.64
N GLU A 68 9.67 -3.81 -5.64
CA GLU A 68 8.58 -4.74 -5.92
C GLU A 68 8.41 -5.74 -4.77
N ASP A 69 7.17 -6.23 -4.63
CA ASP A 69 6.88 -7.29 -3.67
C ASP A 69 7.18 -8.67 -4.32
N PRO A 70 8.14 -9.43 -3.78
CA PRO A 70 8.49 -10.76 -4.30
C PRO A 70 7.38 -11.80 -4.11
N THR A 71 6.35 -11.50 -3.31
CA THR A 71 5.19 -12.38 -3.09
C THR A 71 4.01 -12.08 -4.02
N CYS A 72 4.23 -11.27 -5.06
CA CYS A 72 3.18 -10.84 -5.98
C CYS A 72 2.62 -12.02 -6.82
N PHE A 73 1.36 -12.38 -6.56
CA PHE A 73 0.64 -13.45 -7.25
C PHE A 73 0.00 -13.06 -8.59
N ILE A 74 0.10 -11.79 -9.02
CA ILE A 74 -0.68 -11.28 -10.16
C ILE A 74 -0.33 -11.99 -11.48
N ASP A 75 0.93 -12.39 -11.67
CA ASP A 75 1.36 -13.05 -12.91
C ASP A 75 1.01 -14.54 -12.93
N GLU A 76 0.59 -15.09 -11.79
CA GLU A 76 0.18 -16.50 -11.65
C GLU A 76 -1.29 -16.70 -12.02
N LEU A 77 -2.06 -15.62 -12.13
CA LEU A 77 -3.50 -15.65 -12.40
C LEU A 77 -3.79 -15.57 -13.90
N SER A 78 -4.78 -16.33 -14.34
CA SER A 78 -5.34 -16.17 -15.67
C SER A 78 -6.15 -14.87 -15.80
N GLU A 79 -6.37 -14.43 -17.05
CA GLU A 79 -7.14 -13.20 -17.33
C GLU A 79 -8.56 -13.27 -16.75
N SER A 80 -9.22 -14.43 -16.82
CA SER A 80 -10.59 -14.61 -16.31
C SER A 80 -10.65 -14.53 -14.78
N GLU A 81 -9.61 -15.03 -14.08
CA GLU A 81 -9.49 -14.90 -12.64
C GLU A 81 -9.28 -13.44 -12.23
N LEU A 82 -8.40 -12.72 -12.92
CA LEU A 82 -8.17 -11.30 -12.69
C LEU A 82 -9.45 -10.47 -12.89
N GLU A 83 -10.20 -10.73 -13.96
CA GLU A 83 -11.48 -10.06 -14.22
C GLU A 83 -12.51 -10.32 -13.11
N SER A 84 -12.56 -11.55 -12.59
CA SER A 84 -13.43 -11.91 -11.47
C SER A 84 -13.07 -11.11 -10.21
N PHE A 85 -11.79 -11.05 -9.84
CA PHE A 85 -11.33 -10.28 -8.68
C PHE A 85 -11.55 -8.77 -8.85
N GLU A 86 -11.35 -8.23 -10.05
CA GLU A 86 -11.66 -6.83 -10.34
C GLU A 86 -13.14 -6.53 -10.14
N LYS A 87 -14.02 -7.39 -10.63
CA LYS A 87 -15.47 -7.23 -10.48
C LYS A 87 -15.89 -7.27 -9.01
N GLN A 88 -15.32 -8.20 -8.25
CA GLN A 88 -15.55 -8.29 -6.80
C GLN A 88 -15.07 -7.02 -6.09
N THR A 89 -13.85 -6.57 -6.39
CA THR A 89 -13.25 -5.37 -5.82
C THR A 89 -14.09 -4.13 -6.11
N LYS A 90 -14.50 -3.91 -7.37
CA LYS A 90 -15.40 -2.82 -7.78
C LYS A 90 -16.73 -2.84 -7.02
N THR A 91 -17.29 -4.04 -6.82
CA THR A 91 -18.55 -4.20 -6.06
C THR A 91 -18.37 -3.84 -4.59
N ASN A 92 -17.29 -4.28 -3.96
CA ASN A 92 -16.99 -3.97 -2.56
C ASN A 92 -16.74 -2.48 -2.35
N PHE A 93 -15.95 -1.84 -3.22
CA PHE A 93 -15.71 -0.41 -3.16
C PHE A 93 -16.99 0.40 -3.31
N ARG A 94 -17.89 0.02 -4.23
CA ARG A 94 -19.21 0.67 -4.36
C ARG A 94 -20.03 0.56 -3.08
N LYS A 95 -20.09 -0.64 -2.48
CA LYS A 95 -20.80 -0.84 -1.20
C LYS A 95 -20.20 0.02 -0.09
N TYR A 96 -18.87 0.03 0.05
CA TYR A 96 -18.18 0.85 1.03
C TYR A 96 -18.46 2.35 0.81
N TYR A 97 -18.35 2.83 -0.43
CA TYR A 97 -18.64 4.23 -0.76
C TYR A 97 -20.08 4.61 -0.39
N LEU A 98 -21.06 3.77 -0.75
CA LEU A 98 -22.46 3.99 -0.37
C LEU A 98 -22.64 4.03 1.15
N LEU A 99 -22.04 3.09 1.88
CA LEU A 99 -22.08 3.07 3.34
C LEU A 99 -21.43 4.33 3.94
N SER A 100 -20.29 4.79 3.43
CA SER A 100 -19.64 6.02 3.92
C SER A 100 -20.47 7.28 3.66
N LYS A 101 -21.26 7.32 2.59
CA LYS A 101 -22.09 8.47 2.23
C LYS A 101 -23.45 8.49 2.92
N VAL A 102 -24.06 7.32 3.11
CA VAL A 102 -25.42 7.17 3.64
C VAL A 102 -25.40 6.85 5.14
N GLY A 103 -24.39 6.13 5.61
CA GLY A 103 -24.29 5.63 6.98
C GLY A 103 -23.78 6.62 8.02
N GLY A 104 -23.43 7.85 7.63
CA GLY A 104 -23.06 8.91 8.57
C GLY A 104 -21.85 8.57 9.46
N PHE A 105 -20.66 8.61 8.88
CA PHE A 105 -19.41 8.86 9.60
C PHE A 105 -18.76 10.11 9.03
#